data_AF-A0A2V6IIC5-F1
#
_entry.id   AF-A0A2V6IIC5-F1
#
_cell.length_a   1.000
_cell.length_b   1.000
_cell.length_c   1.000
_cell.angle_alpha   90.00
_cell.angle_beta   90.00
_cell.angle_gamma   90.00
#
_symmetry.space_group_name_H-M   'P 1'
#
loop_
_entity.id
_entity.type
_entity.pdbx_description
1 polymer ?
#
loop_
_entity_poly.entity_id
_entity_poly.type
_entity_poly.pdbx_seq_one_letter_code
_entity_poly.pdbx_strand_id
1 'polypeptide(L)' 'FGNSPDIRRELIPGSLQVYPIKDFGAIEIGTHRFCHKENGKDDCGNFPFVMVWRKSADSWKVSRVISYGH' A
#
# COMPACT_ATOMS: atom_id res chain seq x y z
N PHE A 1 -10.63 8.77 7.54
CA PHE A 1 -9.51 7.79 7.52
C PHE A 1 -8.31 8.14 8.41
N GLY A 2 -7.84 9.39 8.52
CA GLY A 2 -6.52 9.69 9.10
C GLY A 2 -6.31 9.52 10.62
N ASN A 3 -7.36 9.33 11.43
CA ASN A 3 -7.25 9.26 12.90
C ASN A 3 -8.24 8.25 13.54
N SER A 4 -8.75 7.28 12.78
CA SER A 4 -9.62 6.23 13.32
C SER A 4 -8.75 5.11 13.91
N PRO A 5 -8.76 4.87 15.23
CA PRO A 5 -7.88 3.89 15.87
C PRO A 5 -8.17 2.44 15.47
N ASP A 6 -9.31 2.19 14.84
CA ASP A 6 -9.80 0.89 14.39
C ASP A 6 -9.60 0.64 12.89
N ILE A 7 -8.80 1.47 12.20
CA ILE A 7 -8.55 1.29 10.77
C ILE A 7 -7.74 0.02 10.49
N ARG A 8 -8.31 -0.87 9.68
CA ARG A 8 -7.67 -2.08 9.18
C ARG A 8 -7.28 -1.88 7.72
N ARG A 9 -6.01 -2.15 7.41
CA ARG A 9 -5.46 -2.12 6.04
C ARG A 9 -5.21 -3.54 5.55
N GLU A 10 -5.71 -3.85 4.37
CA GLU A 10 -5.51 -5.14 3.70
C GLU A 10 -5.08 -4.91 2.24
N LEU A 11 -4.21 -5.76 1.72
CA LEU A 11 -3.95 -5.83 0.29
C LEU A 11 -5.10 -6.59 -0.38
N ILE A 12 -5.68 -6.03 -1.44
CA ILE A 12 -6.70 -6.75 -2.21
C ILE A 12 -6.04 -7.95 -2.91
N PRO A 13 -6.52 -9.19 -2.70
CA PRO A 13 -5.98 -10.38 -3.35
C PRO A 13 -5.91 -10.22 -4.87
N GLY A 14 -4.77 -10.60 -5.47
CA GLY A 14 -4.55 -10.51 -6.92
C GLY A 14 -4.21 -9.12 -7.46
N SER A 15 -4.25 -8.06 -6.63
CA SER A 15 -3.87 -6.70 -7.08
C SER A 15 -2.36 -6.45 -7.12
N LEU A 16 -1.58 -7.24 -6.39
CA LEU A 16 -0.15 -7.03 -6.21
C LEU A 16 0.64 -7.35 -7.47
N GLN A 17 1.44 -6.38 -7.91
CA GLN A 17 2.42 -6.54 -8.98
C GLN A 17 3.77 -6.02 -8.50
N VAL A 18 4.83 -6.76 -8.78
CA VAL A 18 6.20 -6.39 -8.40
C VAL A 18 7.11 -6.45 -9.62
N TYR A 19 7.78 -5.34 -9.91
CA TYR A 19 8.67 -5.19 -11.06
C TYR A 19 10.07 -4.79 -10.59
N PRO A 20 11.15 -5.46 -11.05
CA PRO A 20 12.50 -5.07 -10.71
C PRO A 20 12.90 -3.75 -11.39
N ILE A 21 13.66 -2.92 -10.67
CA ILE A 21 14.38 -1.78 -11.21
C ILE A 21 15.86 -2.15 -11.19
N LYS A 22 16.45 -2.27 -12.39
CA LYS A 22 17.85 -2.63 -12.56
C LYS A 22 18.76 -1.70 -11.72
N ASP A 23 19.70 -2.31 -11.00
CA ASP A 23 20.71 -1.64 -10.16
C ASP A 23 20.16 -0.74 -9.04
N PHE A 24 18.86 -0.83 -8.72
CA PHE A 24 18.23 0.01 -7.69
C PHE A 24 17.36 -0.77 -6.70
N GLY A 25 16.42 -1.60 -7.20
CA GLY A 25 15.46 -2.27 -6.33
C GLY A 25 14.20 -2.73 -7.07
N ALA A 26 13.01 -2.33 -6.63
CA ALA A 26 11.74 -2.80 -7.19
C ALA A 26 10.62 -1.76 -7.07
N ILE A 27 9.64 -1.85 -7.96
CA ILE A 27 8.35 -1.16 -7.88
C ILE A 27 7.32 -2.20 -7.41
N GLU A 28 6.61 -1.87 -6.33
CA GLU A 28 5.44 -2.60 -5.85
C GLU A 28 4.20 -1.75 -6.16
N ILE A 29 3.24 -2.36 -6.85
CA ILE A 29 1.96 -1.73 -7.20
C ILE A 29 0.86 -2.62 -6.65
N GLY A 30 -0.21 -2.01 -6.14
CA GLY A 30 -1.37 -2.75 -5.71
C GLY A 30 -2.52 -1.86 -5.27
N THR A 31 -3.52 -2.47 -4.65
CA THR A 31 -4.65 -1.75 -4.06
C THR A 31 -4.80 -2.15 -2.61
N HIS A 32 -4.77 -1.17 -1.71
CA HIS A 32 -5.14 -1.40 -0.32
C HIS A 32 -6.61 -1.14 -0.12
N ARG A 33 -7.27 -2.04 0.60
CA ARG A 33 -8.56 -1.78 1.22
C ARG A 33 -8.33 -1.30 2.65
N PHE A 34 -8.84 -0.13 2.97
CA PHE A 34 -8.88 0.37 4.33
C PHE A 34 -10.33 0.30 4.82
N CYS A 35 -10.56 -0.32 5.97
CA CYS A 35 -11.87 -0.40 6.59
C CYS A 35 -11.80 0.11 8.03
N HIS A 36 -12.83 0.82 8.49
CA HIS A 36 -13.06 1.10 9.91
C HIS A 36 -14.56 0.95 10.20
N LYS A 37 -14.93 0.99 11.48
CA LYS A 37 -16.33 1.05 11.88
C LYS A 37 -16.83 2.48 11.81
N GLU A 38 -17.97 2.67 11.18
CA GLU A 38 -18.78 3.88 11.29
C GLU A 38 -20.20 3.46 11.70
N ASN A 39 -20.66 3.94 12.85
CA ASN A 39 -21.96 3.55 13.43
C ASN A 39 -22.17 2.03 13.53
N GLY A 40 -21.11 1.29 13.89
CA GLY A 40 -21.13 -0.17 14.03
C GLY A 40 -21.07 -0.96 12.71
N LYS A 41 -21.11 -0.29 11.56
CA LYS A 41 -20.98 -0.90 10.22
C LYS A 41 -19.58 -0.67 9.68
N ASP A 42 -19.13 -1.56 8.79
CA ASP A 42 -17.86 -1.36 8.10
C ASP A 42 -18.02 -0.28 7.04
N ASP A 43 -17.22 0.78 7.14
CA ASP A 43 -16.97 1.73 6.06
C ASP A 43 -15.59 1.43 5.47
N CYS A 44 -15.53 1.22 4.16
CA CYS A 44 -14.34 0.72 3.48
C CYS A 44 -14.05 1.50 2.19
N GLY A 45 -12.79 1.85 1.97
CA GLY A 45 -12.30 2.44 0.73
C GLY A 45 -11.13 1.64 0.12
N ASN A 46 -11.08 1.59 -1.21
CA ASN A 46 -10.01 0.97 -1.97
C ASN A 46 -9.11 2.05 -2.57
N PHE A 47 -7.82 2.01 -2.24
CA PHE A 47 -6.86 3.04 -2.65
C PHE A 47 -5.66 2.41 -3.34
N PRO A 48 -5.46 2.68 -4.65
CA PRO A 48 -4.31 2.20 -5.37
C PRO A 48 -3.04 2.90 -4.90
N PHE A 49 -1.92 2.18 -4.96
CA PHE A 49 -0.64 2.68 -4.52
C PHE A 49 0.50 2.23 -5.44
N VAL A 50 1.59 2.99 -5.40
CA VAL A 50 2.91 2.60 -5.87
C VAL A 50 3.91 2.80 -4.74
N MET A 51 4.69 1.77 -4.42
CA MET A 51 5.86 1.85 -3.56
C MET A 51 7.11 1.58 -4.36
N VAL A 52 8.10 2.47 -4.22
CA VAL A 52 9.43 2.26 -4.77
C VAL A 52 10.31 1.79 -3.63
N TRP A 53 10.90 0.62 -3.81
CA TRP A 53 11.81 -0.01 -2.87
C TRP A 53 13.23 0.08 -3.39
N ARG A 54 14.14 0.56 -2.54
CA ARG A 54 15.58 0.52 -2.77
C ARG A 54 16.16 -0.71 -2.08
N LYS A 55 16.95 -1.48 -2.81
CA LYS A 55 17.78 -2.57 -2.27
C LYS A 55 19.16 -2.02 -1.92
N SER A 56 19.58 -2.20 -0.67
CA SER A 56 20.90 -1.78 -0.19
C SER A 56 21.53 -2.92 0.60
N ALA A 57 22.66 -3.46 0.11
CA ALA A 57 23.33 -4.64 0.66
C ALA A 57 22.31 -5.76 0.96
N ASP A 58 21.92 -5.90 2.22
CA ASP A 58 21.03 -6.96 2.72
C ASP A 58 19.64 -6.45 3.14
N SER A 59 19.30 -5.21 2.82
CA SER A 59 18.06 -4.57 3.27
C SER A 59 17.26 -3.96 2.14
N TRP A 60 15.94 -3.92 2.35
CA TRP A 60 15.00 -3.18 1.51
C TRP A 60 14.48 -1.98 2.29
N LYS A 61 14.48 -0.81 1.66
CA LYS A 61 13.94 0.42 2.24
C LYS A 61 12.99 1.05 1.24
N VAL A 62 11.83 1.50 1.72
CA VAL A 62 10.93 2.31 0.90
C VAL A 62 11.61 3.64 0.61
N SER A 63 11.83 3.94 -0.66
CA SER A 63 12.36 5.24 -1.09
C SER A 63 11.24 6.23 -1.42
N ARG A 64 10.06 5.73 -1.84
CA ARG A 64 8.90 6.56 -2.15
C ARG A 64 7.61 5.79 -1.98
N VAL A 65 6.58 6.46 -1.46
CA VAL A 65 5.20 6.01 -1.45
C VAL A 65 4.38 7.00 -2.28
N ILE A 66 3.59 6.50 -3.20
CA ILE A 66 2.62 7.26 -3.98
C ILE A 66 1.28 6.60 -3.76
N SER A 67 0.32 7.37 -3.26
CA SER A 67 -1.08 6.96 -3.15
C SER A 67 -1.89 7.92 -4.01
N TYR A 68 -2.87 7.42 -4.77
CA TYR A 68 -3.59 8.22 -5.76
C TYR A 68 -5.05 7.74 -5.90
N GLY A 69 -5.88 8.54 -6.57
CA GLY A 69 -7.29 8.21 -6.80
C GLY A 69 -8.13 8.18 -5.52
N HIS A 70 -7.87 9.13 -4.60
CA HIS A 70 -8.63 9.34 -3.37
C HIS A 70 -9.89 10.17 -3.59
#